data_AF-A0A1E4FZB1-F1
#
_entry.id   AF-A0A1E4FZB1-F1
#
_cell.length_a   1.000
_cell.length_b   1.000
_cell.length_c   1.000
_cell.angle_alpha   90.00
_cell.angle_beta   90.00
_cell.angle_gamma   90.00
#
_symmetry.space_group_name_H-M   'P 1'
#
loop_
_entity.id
_entity.type
_entity.pdbx_description
1 polymer ?
#
loop_
_entity_poly.entity_id
_entity_poly.type
_entity_poly.pdbx_seq_one_letter_code
_entity_poly.pdbx_strand_id
1 'polypeptide(L)'
;MARSDSRRGSSLVETIVALVILAGSLLLVTALLNRSNRYQQRSESLLDAAALADKVMAEVRVWARTPANYSSNWGAWNGRLVEDVDYPDLQALVEVKATNQKIYSPDNPTELAFPQPREMVDGSVTVRIQAARDVTSPVGRIVIWTLIAPPTPNTTAGSPYVVVTGSSAGPLAVGATGSYTAEAFDGANRKLPPCCFEWRVRSGTGSATGQSNPPRDGRSYTISHDQSRENSTTGVTEAAFGDVSVEADARIMGKIYTGSLGVTLAPPPPTP
;
A
#
# COMPACT_ATOMS: atom_id res chain seq x y z
N MET A 1 -5.11 92.76 -36.62
CA MET A 1 -5.11 91.34 -37.00
C MET A 1 -3.84 90.71 -36.43
N ALA A 2 -3.87 90.25 -35.18
CA ALA A 2 -2.79 89.47 -34.57
C ALA A 2 -3.30 88.85 -33.27
N ARG A 3 -3.65 87.55 -33.31
CA ARG A 3 -3.82 86.71 -32.13
C ARG A 3 -3.34 85.32 -32.53
N SER A 4 -2.06 85.02 -32.29
CA SER A 4 -1.48 83.70 -32.58
C SER A 4 -0.65 83.11 -31.44
N ASP A 5 -0.80 83.60 -30.20
CA ASP A 5 -0.01 83.10 -29.07
C ASP A 5 -0.62 81.88 -28.35
N SER A 6 -1.86 81.50 -28.67
CA SER A 6 -2.54 80.36 -28.01
C SER A 6 -2.00 78.97 -28.43
N ARG A 7 -1.30 78.85 -29.56
CA ARG A 7 -0.84 77.55 -30.10
C ARG A 7 0.48 77.05 -29.50
N ARG A 8 1.33 77.95 -28.98
CA ARG A 8 2.63 77.58 -28.39
C ARG A 8 2.47 77.05 -26.97
N GLY A 9 1.51 77.57 -26.21
CA GLY A 9 1.17 77.05 -24.87
C GLY A 9 0.54 75.65 -24.92
N SER A 10 -0.25 75.33 -25.95
CA SER A 10 -0.85 74.00 -26.09
C SER A 10 0.17 72.92 -26.47
N SER A 11 1.14 73.21 -27.34
CA SER A 11 2.13 72.20 -27.78
C SER A 11 3.13 71.82 -26.67
N LEU A 12 3.45 72.75 -25.76
CA LEU A 12 4.36 72.49 -24.63
C LEU A 12 3.67 71.69 -23.52
N VAL A 13 2.39 71.99 -23.25
CA VAL A 13 1.58 71.16 -22.33
C VAL A 13 1.36 69.76 -22.90
N GLU A 14 1.09 69.63 -24.20
CA GLU A 14 0.93 68.34 -24.87
C GLU A 14 2.22 67.49 -24.80
N THR A 15 3.39 68.09 -25.01
CA THR A 15 4.66 67.37 -24.86
C THR A 15 4.95 66.97 -23.42
N ILE A 16 4.64 67.82 -22.43
CA ILE A 16 4.77 67.45 -21.01
C ILE A 16 3.83 66.29 -20.65
N VAL A 17 2.57 66.36 -21.07
CA VAL A 17 1.59 65.28 -20.84
C VAL A 17 2.03 64.00 -21.54
N ALA A 18 2.52 64.07 -22.78
CA ALA A 18 3.05 62.93 -23.50
C ALA A 18 4.26 62.32 -22.79
N LEU A 19 5.19 63.13 -22.27
CA LEU A 19 6.34 62.65 -21.49
C LEU A 19 5.92 61.96 -20.19
N VAL A 20 4.92 62.49 -19.49
CA VAL A 20 4.39 61.88 -18.25
C VAL A 20 3.72 60.53 -18.55
N ILE A 21 2.90 60.46 -19.60
CA ILE A 21 2.26 59.22 -20.03
C ILE A 21 3.32 58.19 -20.46
N LEU A 22 4.33 58.62 -21.22
CA LEU A 22 5.38 57.75 -21.71
C LEU A 22 6.24 57.22 -20.54
N ALA A 23 6.64 58.09 -19.60
CA ALA A 23 7.34 57.69 -18.39
C ALA A 23 6.51 56.73 -17.52
N GLY A 24 5.20 57.01 -17.33
CA GLY A 24 4.28 56.14 -16.61
C GLY A 24 4.14 54.76 -17.27
N SER A 25 4.01 54.73 -18.60
CA SER A 25 3.92 53.49 -19.37
C SER A 25 5.21 52.66 -19.30
N LEU A 26 6.37 53.32 -19.36
CA LEU A 26 7.68 52.66 -19.26
C LEU A 26 7.88 52.02 -17.88
N LEU A 27 7.49 52.72 -16.80
CA LEU A 27 7.54 52.19 -15.44
C LEU A 27 6.61 50.98 -15.28
N LEU A 28 5.40 51.05 -15.86
CA LEU A 28 4.43 49.96 -15.80
C LEU A 28 4.92 48.71 -16.56
N VAL A 29 5.48 48.89 -17.77
CA VAL A 29 6.08 47.79 -18.54
C VAL A 29 7.25 47.16 -17.79
N THR A 30 8.13 47.97 -17.18
CA THR A 30 9.27 47.48 -16.39
C THR A 30 8.81 46.68 -15.18
N ALA A 31 7.77 47.15 -14.47
CA ALA A 31 7.19 46.43 -13.33
C ALA A 31 6.57 45.08 -13.76
N LEU A 32 5.86 45.05 -14.88
CA LEU A 32 5.29 43.83 -15.44
C LEU A 32 6.37 42.85 -15.91
N LEU A 33 7.44 43.34 -16.56
CA LEU A 33 8.57 42.51 -16.99
C LEU A 33 9.26 41.87 -15.79
N ASN A 34 9.55 42.65 -14.74
CA ASN A 34 10.14 42.15 -13.51
C ASN A 34 9.25 41.09 -12.83
N ARG A 35 7.93 41.30 -12.84
CA ARG A 35 6.96 40.33 -12.33
C ARG A 35 6.93 39.06 -13.18
N SER A 36 6.95 39.19 -14.50
CA SER A 36 7.00 38.06 -15.44
C SER A 36 8.26 37.21 -15.23
N ASN A 37 9.43 37.84 -15.13
CA ASN A 37 10.70 37.15 -14.91
C ASN A 37 10.69 36.37 -13.59
N ARG A 38 10.15 36.96 -12.51
CA ARG A 38 10.00 36.27 -11.22
C ARG A 38 9.05 35.06 -11.30
N TYR A 39 7.98 35.15 -12.09
CA TYR A 39 7.09 34.02 -12.30
C TYR A 39 7.73 32.92 -13.14
N GLN A 40 8.48 33.27 -14.19
CA GLN A 40 9.21 32.29 -15.00
C GLN A 40 10.24 31.53 -14.15
N GLN A 41 11.08 32.24 -13.39
CA GLN A 41 12.06 31.62 -12.48
C GLN A 41 11.41 30.70 -11.45
N ARG A 42 10.26 31.13 -10.89
CA ARG A 42 9.51 30.29 -9.94
C ARG A 42 8.93 29.05 -10.63
N SER A 43 8.45 29.18 -11.86
CA SER A 43 7.91 28.07 -12.64
C SER A 43 9.00 27.05 -12.97
N GLU A 44 10.17 27.51 -13.43
CA GLU A 44 11.33 26.65 -13.71
C GLU A 44 11.76 25.91 -12.44
N SER A 45 11.92 26.62 -11.31
CA SER A 45 12.29 26.00 -10.04
C SER A 45 11.29 24.94 -9.56
N LEU A 46 9.99 25.10 -9.87
CA LEU A 46 8.98 24.10 -9.54
C LEU A 46 9.04 22.88 -10.46
N LEU A 47 9.36 23.07 -11.74
CA LEU A 47 9.56 21.97 -12.67
C LEU A 47 10.79 21.14 -12.29
N ASP A 48 11.89 21.79 -11.92
CA ASP A 48 13.09 21.11 -11.43
C ASP A 48 12.82 20.35 -10.12
N ALA A 49 12.08 20.97 -9.18
CA ALA A 49 11.66 20.30 -7.95
C ALA A 49 10.76 19.09 -8.21
N ALA A 50 9.86 19.17 -9.19
CA ALA A 50 9.03 18.03 -9.59
C ALA A 50 9.89 16.91 -10.20
N ALA A 51 10.83 17.24 -11.08
CA ALA A 51 11.73 16.27 -11.70
C ALA A 51 12.63 15.57 -10.65
N LEU A 52 13.16 16.32 -9.67
CA LEU A 52 13.88 15.75 -8.53
C LEU A 52 12.98 14.81 -7.71
N ALA A 53 11.75 15.23 -7.41
CA ALA A 53 10.81 14.40 -6.65
C ALA A 53 10.50 13.08 -7.38
N ASP A 54 10.33 13.12 -8.71
CA ASP A 54 10.11 11.93 -9.53
C ASP A 54 11.35 11.03 -9.60
N LYS A 55 12.55 11.60 -9.71
CA LYS A 55 13.83 10.86 -9.66
C LYS A 55 13.97 10.12 -8.34
N VAL A 56 13.80 10.81 -7.21
CA VAL A 56 13.88 10.19 -5.88
C VAL A 56 12.76 9.16 -5.70
N MET A 57 11.56 9.40 -6.22
CA MET A 57 10.48 8.40 -6.21
C MET A 57 10.87 7.13 -6.97
N ALA A 58 11.52 7.28 -8.13
CA ALA A 58 12.01 6.16 -8.91
C ALA A 58 13.09 5.38 -8.15
N GLU A 59 14.01 6.06 -7.46
CA GLU A 59 15.03 5.41 -6.63
C GLU A 59 14.43 4.62 -5.48
N VAL A 60 13.47 5.21 -4.76
CA VAL A 60 12.73 4.51 -3.68
C VAL A 60 12.03 3.27 -4.25
N ARG A 61 11.37 3.38 -5.41
CA ARG A 61 10.72 2.26 -6.09
C ARG A 61 11.74 1.18 -6.49
N VAL A 62 12.88 1.56 -7.06
CA VAL A 62 13.94 0.62 -7.47
C VAL A 62 14.52 -0.11 -6.26
N TRP A 63 14.79 0.60 -5.17
CA TRP A 63 15.24 -0.01 -3.91
C TRP A 63 14.21 -1.00 -3.36
N ALA A 64 12.92 -0.62 -3.40
CA ALA A 64 11.80 -1.43 -2.94
C ALA A 64 11.48 -2.63 -3.85
N ARG A 65 12.03 -2.70 -5.08
CA ARG A 65 11.88 -3.90 -5.94
C ARG A 65 12.51 -5.14 -5.32
N THR A 66 13.52 -4.98 -4.48
CA THR A 66 14.12 -6.10 -3.75
C THR A 66 13.20 -6.48 -2.59
N PRO A 67 12.68 -7.73 -2.54
CA PRO A 67 11.70 -8.11 -1.52
C PRO A 67 12.20 -7.94 -0.08
N ALA A 68 13.48 -8.26 0.16
CA ALA A 68 14.09 -8.08 1.47
C ALA A 68 14.11 -6.60 1.91
N ASN A 69 14.27 -5.66 0.99
CA ASN A 69 14.20 -4.23 1.29
C ASN A 69 12.76 -3.81 1.62
N TYR A 70 11.79 -4.23 0.80
CA TYR A 70 10.38 -3.89 0.98
C TYR A 70 9.83 -4.37 2.33
N SER A 71 10.13 -5.62 2.70
CA SER A 71 9.65 -6.23 3.95
C SER A 71 10.49 -5.86 5.18
N SER A 72 11.60 -5.14 4.98
CA SER A 72 12.44 -4.66 6.08
C SER A 72 11.96 -3.31 6.64
N ASN A 73 12.73 -2.78 7.59
CA ASN A 73 12.51 -1.45 8.10
C ASN A 73 12.79 -0.38 7.02
N TRP A 74 11.79 0.43 6.71
CA TRP A 74 11.89 1.56 5.77
C TRP A 74 12.68 2.77 6.31
N GLY A 75 13.28 2.67 7.49
CA GLY A 75 14.11 3.70 8.12
C GLY A 75 15.29 4.17 7.25
N ALA A 76 15.76 3.38 6.29
CA ALA A 76 16.79 3.82 5.33
C ALA A 76 16.33 4.98 4.42
N TRP A 77 15.01 5.14 4.25
CA TRP A 77 14.40 6.21 3.47
C TRP A 77 13.59 7.17 4.33
N ASN A 78 12.98 6.71 5.42
CA ASN A 78 12.14 7.57 6.24
C ASN A 78 12.93 8.69 6.93
N GLY A 79 12.54 9.94 6.69
CA GLY A 79 13.22 11.13 7.21
C GLY A 79 14.52 11.46 6.48
N ARG A 80 14.83 10.77 5.38
CA ARG A 80 16.06 10.99 4.63
C ARG A 80 15.95 12.26 3.77
N LEU A 81 16.92 13.15 3.93
CA LEU A 81 17.17 14.24 3.00
C LEU A 81 18.07 13.74 1.86
N VAL A 82 17.64 13.95 0.63
CA VAL A 82 18.37 13.56 -0.58
C VAL A 82 18.78 14.82 -1.32
N GLU A 83 20.06 14.90 -1.63
CA GLU A 83 20.67 15.95 -2.45
C GLU A 83 21.20 15.30 -3.73
N ASP A 84 21.05 16.00 -4.84
CA ASP A 84 21.37 15.46 -6.17
C ASP A 84 22.33 16.39 -6.91
N VAL A 85 23.32 15.81 -7.60
CA VAL A 85 24.30 16.57 -8.38
C VAL A 85 23.66 17.25 -9.59
N ASP A 86 22.61 16.66 -10.15
CA ASP A 86 21.86 17.24 -11.28
C ASP A 86 21.00 18.43 -10.83
N TYR A 87 20.71 18.53 -9.52
CA TYR A 87 19.87 19.56 -8.92
C TYR A 87 20.52 20.13 -7.63
N PRO A 88 21.68 20.81 -7.74
CA PRO A 88 22.53 21.16 -6.59
C PRO A 88 21.90 22.14 -5.59
N ASP A 89 20.86 22.87 -6.01
CA ASP A 89 20.15 23.86 -5.22
C ASP A 89 18.86 23.32 -4.58
N LEU A 90 18.53 22.05 -4.81
CA LEU A 90 17.28 21.43 -4.39
C LEU A 90 17.55 20.25 -3.48
N GLN A 91 16.62 20.03 -2.56
CA GLN A 91 16.64 18.93 -1.62
C GLN A 91 15.29 18.21 -1.66
N ALA A 92 15.33 16.89 -1.48
CA ALA A 92 14.14 16.07 -1.37
C ALA A 92 14.08 15.36 -0.02
N LEU A 93 13.03 15.60 0.75
CA LEU A 93 12.74 14.87 1.97
C LEU A 93 11.81 13.69 1.68
N VAL A 94 12.25 12.48 2.01
CA VAL A 94 11.45 11.27 1.89
C VAL A 94 10.83 10.94 3.25
N GLU A 95 9.51 10.78 3.28
CA GLU A 95 8.76 10.35 4.45
C GLU A 95 7.98 9.10 4.13
N VAL A 96 8.23 8.06 4.92
CA VAL A 96 7.50 6.80 4.82
C VAL A 96 6.48 6.80 5.94
N LYS A 97 5.20 6.89 5.59
CA LYS A 97 4.13 6.87 6.58
C LYS A 97 3.67 5.44 6.79
N ALA A 98 3.52 5.05 8.06
CA ALA A 98 2.79 3.85 8.42
C ALA A 98 1.40 3.92 7.77
N THR A 99 1.08 2.89 7.01
CA THR A 99 -0.05 2.85 6.09
C THR A 99 -1.37 2.94 6.87
N ASN A 100 -1.99 4.13 6.94
CA ASN A 100 -3.37 4.26 7.42
C ASN A 100 -4.39 3.88 6.34
N GLN A 101 -3.92 3.63 5.11
CA GLN A 101 -4.76 3.29 3.97
C GLN A 101 -4.88 1.77 3.85
N LYS A 102 -6.00 1.24 4.33
CA LYS A 102 -6.33 -0.18 4.22
C LYS A 102 -6.54 -0.54 2.75
N ILE A 103 -5.76 -1.50 2.25
CA ILE A 103 -6.00 -2.13 0.95
C ILE A 103 -6.81 -3.39 1.22
N TYR A 104 -7.86 -3.60 0.43
CA TYR A 104 -8.71 -4.78 0.53
C TYR A 104 -8.40 -5.76 -0.60
N SER A 105 -8.77 -7.03 -0.38
CA SER A 105 -8.65 -8.10 -1.36
C SER A 105 -9.26 -7.67 -2.70
N PRO A 106 -8.54 -7.86 -3.84
CA PRO A 106 -9.07 -7.54 -5.16
C PRO A 106 -10.11 -8.56 -5.67
N ASP A 107 -10.32 -9.68 -4.97
CA ASP A 107 -11.18 -10.78 -5.41
C ASP A 107 -12.65 -10.56 -5.09
N ASN A 108 -13.27 -9.58 -5.76
CA ASN A 108 -14.66 -9.19 -5.52
C ASN A 108 -15.67 -10.36 -5.52
N PRO A 109 -15.62 -11.33 -6.45
CA PRO A 109 -16.55 -12.47 -6.44
C PRO A 109 -16.52 -13.29 -5.14
N THR A 110 -15.34 -13.54 -4.59
CA THR A 110 -15.17 -14.31 -3.34
C THR A 110 -15.50 -13.47 -2.11
N GLU A 111 -15.25 -12.16 -2.17
CA GLU A 111 -15.54 -11.23 -1.07
C GLU A 111 -17.03 -10.90 -0.95
N LEU A 112 -17.82 -10.94 -2.03
CA LEU A 112 -19.26 -10.66 -2.03
C LEU A 112 -20.09 -11.57 -1.11
N ALA A 113 -19.61 -12.78 -0.84
CA ALA A 113 -20.26 -13.70 0.08
C ALA A 113 -20.18 -13.26 1.55
N PHE A 114 -19.35 -12.26 1.86
CA PHE A 114 -19.06 -11.82 3.21
C PHE A 114 -19.43 -10.35 3.42
N PRO A 115 -19.99 -9.99 4.59
CA PRO A 115 -20.44 -8.62 4.86
C PRO A 115 -19.29 -7.63 5.08
N GLN A 116 -18.08 -8.11 5.41
CA GLN A 116 -16.90 -7.29 5.65
C GLN A 116 -15.77 -7.69 4.69
N PRO A 117 -15.15 -6.71 4.00
CA PRO A 117 -14.05 -6.99 3.09
C PRO A 117 -12.81 -7.39 3.86
N ARG A 118 -12.05 -8.34 3.29
CA ARG A 118 -10.76 -8.76 3.81
C ARG A 118 -9.67 -7.73 3.55
N GLU A 119 -8.94 -7.35 4.59
CA GLU A 119 -7.79 -6.44 4.50
C GLU A 119 -6.53 -7.21 4.08
N MET A 120 -5.79 -6.64 3.12
CA MET A 120 -4.48 -7.13 2.70
C MET A 120 -3.41 -6.57 3.62
N VAL A 121 -2.92 -7.43 4.52
CA VAL A 121 -1.79 -7.10 5.41
C VAL A 121 -0.54 -6.84 4.57
N ASP A 122 0.15 -5.73 4.86
CA ASP A 122 1.34 -5.28 4.14
C ASP A 122 1.14 -5.15 2.61
N GLY A 123 -0.08 -4.82 2.17
CA GLY A 123 -0.42 -4.66 0.76
C GLY A 123 0.15 -3.39 0.11
N SER A 124 0.50 -2.38 0.91
CA SER A 124 1.22 -1.20 0.42
C SER A 124 1.95 -0.46 1.53
N VAL A 125 2.94 0.32 1.09
CA VAL A 125 3.63 1.33 1.91
C VAL A 125 3.38 2.70 1.29
N THR A 126 2.97 3.66 2.12
CA THR A 126 2.75 5.04 1.68
C THR A 126 4.06 5.82 1.72
N VAL A 127 4.48 6.35 0.58
CA VAL A 127 5.67 7.19 0.47
C VAL A 127 5.26 8.60 0.06
N ARG A 128 5.75 9.57 0.83
CA ARG A 128 5.65 10.99 0.57
C ARG A 128 7.03 11.53 0.24
N ILE A 129 7.13 12.28 -0.85
CA ILE A 129 8.35 12.99 -1.20
C ILE A 129 8.04 14.49 -1.26
N GLN A 130 8.89 15.27 -0.61
CA GLN A 130 8.81 16.72 -0.62
C GLN A 130 10.08 17.28 -1.24
N ALA A 131 9.99 17.96 -2.37
CA ALA A 131 11.14 18.56 -3.04
C ALA A 131 11.03 20.08 -3.08
N ALA A 132 12.09 20.77 -2.67
CA ALA A 132 12.20 22.22 -2.66
C ALA A 132 13.66 22.65 -2.45
N ARG A 133 13.95 23.94 -2.66
CA ARG A 133 15.20 24.56 -2.18
C ARG A 133 15.29 24.55 -0.65
N ASP A 134 14.15 24.71 0.01
CA ASP A 134 13.98 24.56 1.46
C ASP A 134 12.72 23.72 1.70
N VAL A 135 12.92 22.47 2.13
CA VAL A 135 11.84 21.51 2.40
C VAL A 135 10.97 21.91 3.60
N THR A 136 11.48 22.76 4.50
CA THR A 136 10.72 23.24 5.67
C THR A 136 9.72 24.33 5.29
N SER A 137 10.01 25.10 4.24
CA SER A 137 9.12 26.10 3.70
C SER A 137 7.96 25.46 2.91
N PRO A 138 6.70 25.86 3.14
CA PRO A 138 5.58 25.43 2.30
C PRO A 138 5.59 26.11 0.92
N VAL A 139 6.35 27.19 0.74
CA VAL A 139 6.38 27.97 -0.49
C VAL A 139 7.43 27.41 -1.45
N GLY A 140 7.03 27.10 -2.68
CA GLY A 140 7.97 26.58 -3.69
C GLY A 140 8.27 25.09 -3.54
N ARG A 141 7.49 24.37 -2.73
CA ARG A 141 7.64 22.94 -2.47
C ARG A 141 6.65 22.12 -3.29
N ILE A 142 7.16 21.08 -3.94
CA ILE A 142 6.36 20.02 -4.56
C ILE A 142 6.22 18.87 -3.56
N VAL A 143 5.02 18.32 -3.45
CA VAL A 143 4.74 17.15 -2.61
C VAL A 143 4.07 16.08 -3.46
N ILE A 144 4.72 14.93 -3.55
CA ILE A 144 4.21 13.75 -4.26
C ILE A 144 3.87 12.67 -3.24
N TRP A 145 2.72 12.03 -3.44
CA TRP A 145 2.28 10.87 -2.66
C TRP A 145 2.13 9.67 -3.59
N THR A 146 2.64 8.53 -3.17
CA THR A 146 2.40 7.26 -3.86
C THR A 146 2.19 6.15 -2.85
N LEU A 147 1.47 5.12 -3.28
CA LEU A 147 1.49 3.82 -2.65
C LEU A 147 2.50 2.95 -3.41
N ILE A 148 3.35 2.23 -2.68
CA ILE A 148 4.28 1.24 -3.25
C ILE A 148 3.79 -0.14 -2.82
N ALA A 149 3.40 -0.94 -3.81
CA ALA A 149 3.01 -2.33 -3.63
C ALA A 149 4.24 -3.22 -3.40
N PRO A 150 4.08 -4.38 -2.74
CA PRO A 150 5.14 -5.36 -2.62
C PRO A 150 5.60 -5.83 -4.01
N PRO A 151 6.89 -6.17 -4.16
CA PRO A 151 7.42 -6.64 -5.43
C PRO A 151 6.76 -7.96 -5.88
N THR A 152 6.62 -8.12 -7.20
CA THR A 152 6.04 -9.31 -7.80
C THR A 152 6.80 -10.58 -7.38
N PRO A 153 6.12 -11.67 -6.98
CA PRO A 153 6.75 -12.93 -6.62
C PRO A 153 7.67 -13.44 -7.73
N ASN A 154 8.85 -13.96 -7.37
CA ASN A 154 9.72 -14.62 -8.36
C ASN A 154 9.25 -16.06 -8.54
N THR A 155 8.67 -16.36 -9.71
CA THR A 155 8.20 -17.69 -10.07
C THR A 155 9.27 -18.56 -10.73
N THR A 156 10.46 -18.02 -10.98
CA THR A 156 11.56 -18.73 -11.68
C THR A 156 12.31 -19.68 -10.74
N ALA A 157 12.31 -19.39 -9.44
CA ALA A 157 13.00 -20.20 -8.43
C ALA A 157 12.20 -21.43 -7.95
N GLY A 158 10.97 -21.59 -8.43
CA GLY A 158 10.06 -22.65 -8.00
C GLY A 158 8.61 -22.18 -8.03
N SER A 159 7.68 -23.11 -7.78
CA SER A 159 6.28 -22.75 -7.62
C SER A 159 6.03 -22.14 -6.24
N PRO A 160 5.20 -21.08 -6.13
CA PRO A 160 4.67 -20.64 -4.84
C PRO A 160 4.02 -21.78 -4.07
N TYR A 161 3.97 -21.66 -2.75
CA TYR A 161 3.35 -22.65 -1.88
C TYR A 161 2.74 -21.99 -0.64
N VAL A 162 1.83 -22.72 0.02
CA VAL A 162 1.16 -22.29 1.24
C VAL A 162 1.52 -23.24 2.37
N VAL A 163 1.86 -22.68 3.52
CA VAL A 163 2.12 -23.41 4.76
C VAL A 163 0.98 -23.14 5.72
N VAL A 164 0.39 -24.22 6.23
CA VAL A 164 -0.57 -24.16 7.33
C VAL A 164 0.15 -24.59 8.60
N THR A 165 0.11 -23.75 9.62
CA THR A 165 0.64 -24.02 10.95
C THR A 165 -0.50 -23.97 11.96
N GLY A 166 -0.39 -24.73 13.04
CA GLY A 166 -1.41 -24.71 14.09
C GLY A 166 -1.05 -25.66 15.22
N SER A 167 -1.67 -25.44 16.36
CA SER A 167 -1.41 -26.23 17.55
C SER A 167 -2.53 -27.22 17.79
N SER A 168 -2.19 -28.50 17.80
CA SER A 168 -2.70 -29.38 18.84
C SER A 168 -1.53 -30.24 19.33
N ALA A 169 -1.16 -30.12 20.61
CA ALA A 169 -0.14 -30.94 21.24
C ALA A 169 -0.65 -32.37 21.50
N GLY A 170 -1.26 -32.98 20.48
CA GLY A 170 -2.04 -34.21 20.56
C GLY A 170 -3.39 -34.10 19.84
N PRO A 171 -4.22 -35.15 19.87
CA PRO A 171 -5.55 -35.14 19.28
C PRO A 171 -6.47 -34.08 19.89
N LEU A 172 -7.32 -33.46 19.08
CA LEU A 172 -8.28 -32.45 19.52
C LEU A 172 -9.46 -33.12 20.27
N ALA A 173 -9.58 -32.83 21.55
CA ALA A 173 -10.64 -33.38 22.41
C ALA A 173 -12.04 -32.99 21.93
N VAL A 174 -13.06 -33.80 22.26
CA VAL A 174 -14.47 -33.48 21.98
C VAL A 174 -14.85 -32.16 22.65
N GLY A 175 -15.47 -31.26 21.89
CA GLY A 175 -15.86 -29.91 22.33
C GLY A 175 -14.70 -28.91 22.41
N ALA A 176 -13.47 -29.31 22.10
CA ALA A 176 -12.32 -28.42 22.07
C ALA A 176 -12.15 -27.76 20.69
N THR A 177 -11.44 -26.63 20.70
CA THR A 177 -11.12 -25.86 19.49
C THR A 177 -9.62 -25.84 19.21
N GLY A 178 -9.23 -25.98 17.95
CA GLY A 178 -7.86 -25.80 17.46
C GLY A 178 -7.73 -24.50 16.67
N SER A 179 -6.62 -23.78 16.82
CA SER A 179 -6.34 -22.56 16.04
C SER A 179 -5.20 -22.80 15.06
N TYR A 180 -5.40 -22.32 13.84
CA TYR A 180 -4.54 -22.52 12.68
C TYR A 180 -4.27 -21.18 12.01
N THR A 181 -3.09 -21.07 11.41
CA THR A 181 -2.65 -19.91 10.63
C THR A 181 -2.05 -20.34 9.29
N ALA A 182 -2.16 -19.48 8.28
CA ALA A 182 -1.60 -19.73 6.96
C ALA A 182 -0.62 -18.63 6.54
N GLU A 183 0.45 -19.07 5.88
CA GLU A 183 1.44 -18.21 5.25
C GLU A 183 1.70 -18.68 3.83
N ALA A 184 1.86 -17.74 2.90
CA ALA A 184 2.19 -18.01 1.52
C ALA A 184 3.65 -17.61 1.27
N PHE A 185 4.32 -18.40 0.45
CA PHE A 185 5.71 -18.19 0.06
C PHE A 185 5.84 -18.29 -1.46
N ASP A 186 6.79 -17.57 -2.02
CA ASP A 186 7.21 -17.78 -3.39
C ASP A 186 8.16 -18.97 -3.53
N GLY A 187 8.54 -19.31 -4.77
CA GLY A 187 9.46 -20.42 -5.04
C GLY A 187 10.87 -20.25 -4.45
N ALA A 188 11.23 -19.06 -3.95
CA ALA A 188 12.51 -18.78 -3.31
C ALA A 188 12.40 -18.72 -1.76
N ASN A 189 11.32 -19.27 -1.18
CA ASN A 189 11.01 -19.25 0.25
C ASN A 189 10.83 -17.83 0.83
N ARG A 190 10.46 -16.85 0.01
CA ARG A 190 10.16 -15.49 0.49
C ARG A 190 8.68 -15.37 0.77
N LYS A 191 8.35 -14.85 1.95
CA LYS A 191 6.95 -14.66 2.36
C LYS A 191 6.22 -13.75 1.38
N LEU A 192 4.94 -14.02 1.19
CA LEU A 192 3.98 -13.21 0.44
C LEU A 192 2.91 -12.64 1.40
N PRO A 193 3.23 -11.56 2.15
CA PRO A 193 2.30 -10.90 3.07
C PRO A 193 0.95 -10.45 2.50
N PRO A 194 0.83 -9.93 1.27
CA PRO A 194 -0.47 -9.49 0.76
C PRO A 194 -1.45 -10.64 0.44
N CYS A 195 -1.00 -11.90 0.46
CA CYS A 195 -1.85 -13.03 0.13
C CYS A 195 -2.97 -13.21 1.16
N CYS A 196 -4.15 -13.46 0.62
CA CYS A 196 -5.38 -13.77 1.35
C CYS A 196 -5.66 -15.27 1.23
N PHE A 197 -6.24 -15.88 2.27
CA PHE A 197 -6.53 -17.33 2.27
C PHE A 197 -8.01 -17.63 2.45
N GLU A 198 -8.50 -18.59 1.68
CA GLU A 198 -9.78 -19.23 1.89
C GLU A 198 -9.55 -20.54 2.63
N TRP A 199 -10.35 -20.78 3.66
CA TRP A 199 -10.18 -21.92 4.55
C TRP A 199 -11.31 -22.92 4.38
N ARG A 200 -10.97 -24.20 4.42
CA ARG A 200 -11.93 -25.30 4.50
C ARG A 200 -11.41 -26.43 5.38
N VAL A 201 -12.33 -27.14 6.01
CA VAL A 201 -12.05 -28.42 6.68
C VAL A 201 -12.46 -29.54 5.73
N ARG A 202 -11.52 -30.38 5.33
CA ARG A 202 -11.81 -31.63 4.61
C ARG A 202 -11.96 -32.75 5.63
N SER A 203 -13.16 -33.31 5.69
CA SER A 203 -13.44 -34.49 6.52
C SER A 203 -12.74 -35.72 5.92
N GLY A 204 -12.03 -36.47 6.77
CA GLY A 204 -11.44 -37.75 6.43
C GLY A 204 -12.25 -38.87 7.10
N THR A 205 -11.68 -39.47 8.14
CA THR A 205 -12.40 -40.42 9.01
C THR A 205 -13.17 -39.72 10.14
N GLY A 206 -12.74 -38.51 10.52
CA GLY A 206 -13.43 -37.62 11.45
C GLY A 206 -14.20 -36.50 10.75
N SER A 207 -14.97 -35.74 11.53
CA SER A 207 -15.65 -34.53 11.05
C SER A 207 -15.57 -33.42 12.09
N ALA A 208 -15.41 -32.19 11.64
CA ALA A 208 -15.32 -31.00 12.48
C ALA A 208 -15.89 -29.79 11.74
N THR A 209 -16.35 -28.80 12.49
CA THR A 209 -16.70 -27.49 11.92
C THR A 209 -15.47 -26.60 11.92
N GLY A 210 -15.44 -25.65 10.99
CA GLY A 210 -14.41 -24.63 11.00
C GLY A 210 -14.98 -23.26 10.68
N GLN A 211 -14.39 -22.26 11.31
CA GLN A 211 -14.84 -20.89 11.29
C GLN A 211 -13.65 -19.94 11.08
N SER A 212 -13.84 -18.94 10.23
CA SER A 212 -12.89 -17.84 10.09
C SER A 212 -13.08 -16.82 11.21
N ASN A 213 -11.99 -16.38 11.83
CA ASN A 213 -12.04 -15.44 12.93
C ASN A 213 -12.14 -14.00 12.42
N PRO A 214 -12.90 -13.10 13.10
CA PRO A 214 -12.82 -11.65 12.89
C PRO A 214 -11.54 -11.05 13.51
N PRO A 215 -10.90 -10.03 12.91
CA PRO A 215 -11.17 -9.48 11.58
C PRO A 215 -10.80 -10.49 10.49
N ARG A 216 -11.54 -10.49 9.37
CA ARG A 216 -11.37 -11.45 8.26
C ARG A 216 -10.10 -11.16 7.45
N ASP A 217 -8.93 -11.14 8.09
CA ASP A 217 -7.61 -11.08 7.44
C ASP A 217 -7.33 -12.34 6.60
N GLY A 218 -8.12 -13.40 6.83
CA GLY A 218 -7.98 -14.69 6.17
C GLY A 218 -6.73 -15.46 6.62
N ARG A 219 -5.98 -14.97 7.60
CA ARG A 219 -4.72 -15.59 8.05
C ARG A 219 -4.91 -16.56 9.19
N SER A 220 -6.02 -16.46 9.90
CA SER A 220 -6.36 -17.34 11.02
C SER A 220 -7.66 -18.10 10.77
N TYR A 221 -7.71 -19.31 11.32
CA TYR A 221 -8.85 -20.20 11.22
C TYR A 221 -8.97 -21.04 12.48
N THR A 222 -10.19 -21.29 12.93
CA THR A 222 -10.47 -22.10 14.11
C THR A 222 -11.32 -23.29 13.71
N ILE A 223 -10.94 -24.47 14.19
CA ILE A 223 -11.72 -25.71 14.05
C ILE A 223 -12.32 -26.05 15.40
N SER A 224 -13.55 -26.52 15.41
CA SER A 224 -14.25 -27.04 16.58
C SER A 224 -14.58 -28.52 16.38
N HIS A 225 -14.23 -29.36 17.36
CA HIS A 225 -14.64 -30.75 17.38
C HIS A 225 -16.04 -30.89 18.00
N ASP A 226 -17.06 -30.55 17.22
CA ASP A 226 -18.47 -30.49 17.66
C ASP A 226 -19.43 -31.39 16.85
N GLN A 227 -18.91 -32.06 15.81
CA GLN A 227 -19.71 -32.91 14.95
C GLN A 227 -19.94 -34.29 15.58
N SER A 228 -21.10 -34.85 15.27
CA SER A 228 -21.47 -36.21 15.65
C SER A 228 -21.59 -37.10 14.42
N ARG A 229 -21.42 -38.39 14.62
CA ARG A 229 -21.65 -39.43 13.62
C ARG A 229 -22.44 -40.57 14.24
N GLU A 230 -23.16 -41.31 13.41
CA GLU A 230 -23.81 -42.54 13.83
C GLU A 230 -22.82 -43.69 13.76
N ASN A 231 -22.68 -44.44 14.86
CA ASN A 231 -21.86 -45.64 14.88
C ASN A 231 -22.57 -46.76 14.11
N SER A 232 -21.98 -47.20 13.00
CA SER A 232 -22.58 -48.22 12.11
C SER A 232 -22.78 -49.59 12.76
N THR A 233 -22.15 -49.85 13.91
CA THR A 233 -22.25 -51.13 14.62
C THR A 233 -23.31 -51.09 15.74
N THR A 234 -23.42 -49.96 16.45
CA THR A 234 -24.32 -49.84 17.62
C THR A 234 -25.57 -49.00 17.35
N GLY A 235 -25.61 -48.24 16.25
CA GLY A 235 -26.70 -47.29 15.94
C GLY A 235 -26.74 -46.07 16.87
N VAL A 236 -25.72 -45.88 17.70
CA VAL A 236 -25.65 -44.79 18.68
C VAL A 236 -24.93 -43.60 18.07
N THR A 237 -25.46 -42.39 18.30
CA THR A 237 -24.78 -41.14 17.94
C THR A 237 -23.59 -40.89 18.86
N GLU A 238 -22.39 -40.80 18.30
CA GLU A 238 -21.13 -40.56 18.99
C GLU A 238 -20.39 -39.34 18.39
N ALA A 239 -19.37 -38.83 19.06
CA ALA A 239 -18.54 -37.75 18.50
C ALA A 239 -17.79 -38.23 17.24
N ALA A 240 -17.70 -37.39 16.21
CA ALA A 240 -17.09 -37.73 14.93
C ALA A 240 -15.56 -37.68 14.99
N PHE A 241 -14.95 -38.69 15.61
CA PHE A 241 -13.50 -38.80 15.78
C PHE A 241 -12.78 -39.36 14.55
N GLY A 242 -11.45 -39.15 14.48
CA GLY A 242 -10.61 -39.55 13.36
C GLY A 242 -9.82 -38.39 12.79
N ASP A 243 -9.31 -38.52 11.58
CA ASP A 243 -8.47 -37.50 10.96
C ASP A 243 -9.30 -36.55 10.10
N VAL A 244 -8.98 -35.26 10.21
CA VAL A 244 -9.46 -34.18 9.35
C VAL A 244 -8.26 -33.41 8.80
N SER A 245 -8.43 -32.75 7.66
CA SER A 245 -7.39 -31.90 7.06
C SER A 245 -7.87 -30.45 7.04
N VAL A 246 -7.05 -29.56 7.58
CA VAL A 246 -7.25 -28.11 7.49
C VAL A 246 -6.57 -27.62 6.24
N GLU A 247 -7.32 -27.06 5.30
CA GLU A 247 -6.79 -26.57 4.04
C GLU A 247 -6.95 -25.05 3.94
N ALA A 248 -5.87 -24.39 3.52
CA ALA A 248 -5.84 -22.97 3.19
C ALA A 248 -5.48 -22.81 1.71
N ASP A 249 -6.40 -22.24 0.95
CA ASP A 249 -6.26 -21.94 -0.48
C ASP A 249 -5.87 -20.47 -0.63
N ALA A 250 -4.75 -20.20 -1.31
CA ALA A 250 -4.33 -18.85 -1.69
C ALA A 250 -4.30 -18.71 -3.22
N ARG A 251 -4.84 -17.60 -3.74
CA ARG A 251 -4.74 -17.27 -5.16
C ARG A 251 -3.50 -16.40 -5.41
N ILE A 252 -2.49 -16.96 -6.06
CA ILE A 252 -1.23 -16.28 -6.37
C ILE A 252 -1.07 -16.22 -7.89
N MET A 253 -0.99 -15.00 -8.44
CA MET A 253 -0.89 -14.78 -9.89
C MET A 253 -1.98 -15.51 -10.71
N GLY A 254 -3.21 -15.57 -10.18
CA GLY A 254 -4.35 -16.20 -10.83
C GLY A 254 -4.44 -17.73 -10.69
N LYS A 255 -3.46 -18.38 -10.04
CA LYS A 255 -3.50 -19.82 -9.74
C LYS A 255 -3.78 -20.07 -8.27
N ILE A 256 -4.48 -21.16 -7.96
CA ILE A 256 -4.78 -21.57 -6.58
C ILE A 256 -3.66 -22.48 -6.08
N TYR A 257 -3.14 -22.18 -4.90
CA TYR A 257 -2.18 -22.97 -4.16
C TYR A 257 -2.78 -23.36 -2.82
N THR A 258 -2.77 -24.65 -2.51
CA THR A 258 -3.36 -25.21 -1.29
C THR A 258 -2.25 -25.65 -0.33
N GLY A 259 -2.30 -25.16 0.90
CA GLY A 259 -1.56 -25.71 2.02
C GLY A 259 -2.50 -26.54 2.89
N SER A 260 -2.02 -27.65 3.44
CA SER A 260 -2.83 -28.54 4.27
C SER A 260 -2.10 -28.98 5.53
N LEU A 261 -2.82 -29.09 6.64
CA LEU A 261 -2.33 -29.68 7.88
C LEU A 261 -3.31 -30.74 8.39
N GLY A 262 -2.82 -31.94 8.65
CA GLY A 262 -3.62 -33.01 9.26
C GLY A 262 -3.86 -32.77 10.74
N VAL A 263 -5.07 -33.07 11.20
CA VAL A 263 -5.51 -32.92 12.59
C VAL A 263 -6.26 -34.18 12.99
N THR A 264 -5.83 -34.80 14.08
CA THR A 264 -6.52 -35.97 14.65
C THR A 264 -7.52 -35.49 15.70
N LEU A 265 -8.75 -35.96 15.62
CA LEU A 265 -9.84 -35.73 16.57
C LEU A 265 -9.89 -36.91 17.55
N ALA A 266 -9.87 -36.62 18.85
CA ALA A 266 -9.87 -37.64 19.89
C ALA A 266 -11.22 -38.37 19.98
N PRO A 267 -11.26 -39.68 20.26
CA PRO A 267 -12.52 -40.35 20.56
C PRO A 267 -13.18 -39.77 21.83
N PRO A 268 -14.51 -39.91 21.98
CA PRO A 268 -15.18 -39.55 23.22
C PRO A 268 -14.60 -40.36 24.40
N PRO A 269 -14.54 -39.77 25.61
CA PRO A 269 -14.09 -40.50 26.79
C PRO A 269 -15.02 -41.71 27.05
N PRO A 270 -14.48 -42.85 27.54
CA PRO A 270 -15.29 -44.00 27.86
C PRO A 270 -16.33 -43.63 28.92
N THR A 271 -17.60 -43.92 28.66
CA THR A 271 -18.67 -43.79 29.65
C THR A 271 -18.43 -44.79 30.78
N PRO A 272 -18.55 -44.37 32.06
CA PRO A 272 -18.40 -45.26 33.22
C PRO A 272 -19.51 -46.30 33.32
#